data_AF-V8CZF2-F1
#
_entry.id   AF-V8CZF2-F1
#
_cell.length_a   1.000
_cell.length_b   1.000
_cell.length_c   1.000
_cell.angle_alpha   90.00
_cell.angle_beta   90.00
_cell.angle_gamma   90.00
#
_symmetry.space_group_name_H-M   'P 1'
#
loop_
_entity.id
_entity.type
_entity.pdbx_description
1 polymer ?
#
loop_
_entity_poly.entity_id
_entity_poly.type
_entity_poly.pdbx_seq_one_letter_code
_entity_poly.pdbx_strand_id
1 'polypeptide(L)'
;MQIELVQTHTAEPAAFAATTSIRGGVHHVAIMVESFAEQQRVYTESGWPALLSATTPNGNDFAFHDARPQLGHLVEIYEPRPSILRLYRTVADAAVNWDGTDPVREM
;
A
#
# COMPACT_ATOMS: atom_id res chain seq x y z
N MET A 1 -3.89 10.32 8.63
CA MET A 1 -3.48 8.91 8.49
C MET A 1 -4.71 8.11 8.12
N GLN A 2 -4.60 7.19 7.17
CA GLN A 2 -5.68 6.25 6.80
C GLN A 2 -5.18 4.83 7.06
N ILE A 3 -6.11 3.92 7.31
CA ILE A 3 -5.82 2.52 7.64
C ILE A 3 -6.53 1.65 6.59
N GLU A 4 -5.76 0.79 5.93
CA GLU A 4 -6.30 -0.22 5.02
C GLU A 4 -6.43 -1.55 5.76
N LEU A 5 -7.64 -2.10 5.82
CA LEU A 5 -7.89 -3.43 6.34
C LEU A 5 -7.94 -4.41 5.17
N VAL A 6 -6.96 -5.32 5.12
CA VAL A 6 -6.80 -6.27 4.02
C VAL A 6 -7.08 -7.69 4.49
N GLN A 7 -7.99 -8.38 3.78
CA GLN A 7 -8.13 -9.83 3.86
C GLN A 7 -7.60 -10.44 2.55
N THR A 8 -6.45 -11.08 2.60
CA THR A 8 -5.88 -11.74 1.43
C THR A 8 -6.64 -13.04 1.15
N HIS A 9 -7.25 -13.14 -0.04
CA HIS A 9 -7.87 -14.38 -0.53
C HIS A 9 -6.85 -15.27 -1.24
N THR A 10 -6.04 -14.66 -2.11
CA THR A 10 -4.91 -15.27 -2.80
C THR A 10 -3.81 -14.22 -2.97
N ALA A 11 -2.56 -14.65 -3.09
CA ALA A 11 -1.44 -13.76 -3.33
C ALA A 11 -0.34 -14.46 -4.13
N GLU A 12 0.27 -13.71 -5.05
CA GLU A 12 1.46 -14.08 -5.80
C GLU A 12 2.30 -12.81 -6.04
N PRO A 13 3.62 -12.93 -6.28
CA PRO A 13 4.42 -14.18 -6.29
C PRO A 13 4.62 -14.75 -4.87
N ALA A 14 5.16 -15.98 -4.77
CA ALA A 14 5.30 -16.69 -3.50
C ALA A 14 6.04 -15.90 -2.40
N ALA A 15 7.04 -15.08 -2.77
CA ALA A 15 7.77 -14.23 -1.84
C ALA A 15 6.88 -13.15 -1.20
N PHE A 16 5.98 -12.53 -1.98
CA PHE A 16 4.97 -11.61 -1.47
C PHE A 16 3.87 -12.36 -0.72
N ALA A 17 3.42 -13.51 -1.23
CA ALA A 17 2.40 -14.32 -0.56
C ALA A 17 2.81 -14.73 0.87
N ALA A 18 4.09 -14.97 1.12
CA ALA A 18 4.59 -15.27 2.45
C ALA A 18 4.35 -14.13 3.47
N THR A 19 4.27 -12.88 3.02
CA THR A 19 4.08 -11.71 3.89
C THR A 19 2.63 -11.52 4.35
N THR A 20 1.67 -12.05 3.61
CA THR A 20 0.23 -11.90 3.88
C THR A 20 -0.29 -12.84 4.97
N SER A 21 0.50 -13.86 5.32
CA SER A 21 0.16 -14.84 6.35
C SER A 21 0.49 -14.37 7.79
N ILE A 22 1.18 -13.24 7.92
CA ILE A 22 1.60 -12.68 9.22
C ILE A 22 0.37 -12.22 10.00
N ARG A 23 0.24 -12.69 11.24
CA ARG A 23 -0.81 -12.28 12.18
C ARG A 23 -0.22 -11.37 13.25
N GLY A 24 -0.85 -10.21 13.45
CA GLY A 24 -0.45 -9.23 14.45
C GLY A 24 0.70 -8.36 13.96
N GLY A 25 0.38 -7.17 13.46
CA GLY A 25 1.35 -6.20 12.95
C GLY A 25 0.81 -5.40 11.78
N VAL A 26 1.56 -4.40 11.35
CA VAL A 26 1.30 -3.63 10.12
C VAL A 26 1.92 -4.40 8.95
N HIS A 27 1.12 -4.73 7.94
CA HIS A 27 1.62 -5.44 6.76
C HIS A 27 2.54 -4.54 5.90
N HIS A 28 2.07 -3.32 5.60
CA HIS A 28 2.82 -2.33 4.86
C HIS A 28 2.46 -0.90 5.32
N VAL A 29 3.35 0.04 5.01
CA VAL A 29 3.04 1.48 5.02
C VAL A 29 3.18 1.97 3.58
N ALA A 30 2.12 2.61 3.08
CA ALA A 30 2.08 3.13 1.73
C ALA A 30 2.48 4.61 1.68
N ILE A 31 3.28 4.97 0.68
CA ILE A 31 3.74 6.34 0.43
C ILE A 31 3.57 6.71 -1.04
N MET A 32 3.15 7.96 -1.28
CA MET A 32 3.20 8.55 -2.61
C MET A 32 4.61 9.04 -2.91
N VAL A 33 5.08 8.76 -4.11
CA VAL A 33 6.43 9.13 -4.57
C VAL A 33 6.33 10.00 -5.81
N GLU A 34 7.33 10.87 -6.03
CA GLU A 34 7.36 11.76 -7.19
C GLU A 34 7.63 11.01 -8.49
N SER A 35 8.47 9.97 -8.43
CA SER A 35 8.77 9.08 -9.55
C SER A 35 8.83 7.64 -9.06
N PHE A 36 7.98 6.80 -9.64
CA PHE A 36 7.92 5.37 -9.32
C PHE A 36 9.25 4.68 -9.64
N ALA A 37 9.78 4.91 -10.85
CA ALA A 37 11.01 4.27 -11.32
C ALA A 37 12.24 4.68 -10.50
N GLU A 38 12.39 5.97 -10.19
CA GLU A 38 13.47 6.48 -9.34
C GLU A 38 13.42 5.83 -7.95
N GLN A 39 12.24 5.84 -7.32
CA GLN A 39 12.11 5.32 -5.95
C GLN A 39 12.33 3.81 -5.89
N GLN A 40 11.82 3.07 -6.88
CA GLN A 40 12.03 1.63 -6.97
C GLN A 40 13.54 1.28 -7.08
N ARG A 41 14.29 2.06 -7.87
CA ARG A 41 15.75 1.93 -7.97
C ARG A 41 16.42 2.22 -6.62
N VAL A 42 16.10 3.36 -6.01
CA VAL A 42 16.68 3.80 -4.72
C VAL A 42 16.46 2.75 -3.62
N TYR A 43 15.23 2.24 -3.48
CA TYR A 43 14.94 1.23 -2.45
C TYR A 43 15.62 -0.10 -2.73
N THR A 44 15.65 -0.55 -3.99
CA THR A 44 16.36 -1.78 -4.35
C THR A 44 17.85 -1.67 -4.04
N GLU A 45 18.50 -0.56 -4.43
CA GLU A 45 19.92 -0.31 -4.15
C GLU A 45 20.22 -0.13 -2.64
N SER A 46 19.23 0.31 -1.87
CA SER A 46 19.31 0.45 -0.41
C SER A 46 19.06 -0.85 0.35
N GLY A 47 18.87 -1.98 -0.36
CA GLY A 47 18.65 -3.29 0.24
C GLY A 47 17.18 -3.59 0.58
N TRP A 48 16.23 -2.84 0.04
CA TRP A 48 14.79 -3.12 0.11
C TRP A 48 14.28 -3.56 -1.27
N PRO A 49 14.48 -4.84 -1.66
CA PRO A 49 14.04 -5.32 -2.96
C PRO A 49 12.50 -5.31 -3.05
N ALA A 50 11.97 -5.07 -4.25
CA ALA A 50 10.54 -5.24 -4.49
C ALA A 50 10.16 -6.74 -4.45
N LEU A 51 9.20 -7.10 -3.60
CA LEU A 51 8.61 -8.45 -3.57
C LEU A 51 7.47 -8.60 -4.59
N LEU A 52 6.81 -7.50 -4.91
CA LEU A 52 5.76 -7.38 -5.91
C LEU A 52 5.89 -6.01 -6.58
N SER A 53 5.79 -5.99 -7.91
CA SER A 53 5.60 -4.78 -8.71
C SER A 53 4.53 -5.08 -9.74
N ALA A 54 3.52 -4.21 -9.84
CA ALA A 54 2.37 -4.43 -10.70
C ALA A 54 1.73 -3.10 -11.12
N THR A 55 0.86 -3.19 -12.13
CA THR A 55 0.05 -2.08 -12.61
C THR A 55 -1.42 -2.42 -12.37
N THR A 56 -2.15 -1.52 -11.72
CA THR A 56 -3.60 -1.65 -11.56
C THR A 56 -4.30 -1.60 -12.93
N PRO A 57 -5.54 -2.13 -13.07
CA PRO A 57 -6.30 -2.02 -14.32
C PRO A 57 -6.49 -0.59 -14.85
N ASN A 58 -6.42 0.40 -13.95
CA ASN A 58 -6.54 1.83 -14.26
C ASN A 58 -5.18 2.48 -14.62
N GLY A 59 -4.10 1.71 -14.75
CA GLY A 59 -2.78 2.19 -15.18
C GLY A 59 -1.92 2.82 -14.08
N ASN A 60 -2.26 2.63 -12.80
CA ASN A 60 -1.40 3.07 -11.70
C ASN A 60 -0.39 1.96 -11.36
N ASP A 61 0.90 2.26 -11.49
CA ASP A 61 1.99 1.39 -11.05
C ASP A 61 2.17 1.46 -9.54
N PHE A 62 2.44 0.31 -8.92
CA PHE A 62 2.77 0.19 -7.51
C PHE A 62 3.76 -0.95 -7.25
N ALA A 63 4.48 -0.86 -6.13
CA ALA A 63 5.40 -1.90 -5.69
C ALA A 63 5.48 -2.00 -4.17
N PHE A 64 5.62 -3.23 -3.67
CA PHE A 64 5.88 -3.52 -2.26
C PHE A 64 7.35 -3.89 -2.07
N HIS A 65 8.09 -3.05 -1.34
CA HIS A 65 9.50 -3.23 -1.01
C HIS A 65 9.69 -3.86 0.36
N ASP A 66 10.63 -4.80 0.44
CA ASP A 66 10.94 -5.51 1.69
C ASP A 66 11.86 -4.69 2.60
N ALA A 67 11.23 -3.81 3.40
CA ALA A 67 11.89 -3.05 4.45
C ALA A 67 11.81 -3.72 5.83
N ARG A 68 11.28 -4.95 5.93
CA ARG A 68 11.02 -5.62 7.21
C ARG A 68 12.26 -5.77 8.10
N PRO A 69 13.47 -6.07 7.57
CA PRO A 69 14.66 -6.19 8.41
C PRO A 69 15.01 -4.89 9.17
N GLN A 70 14.61 -3.72 8.67
CA GLN A 70 14.92 -2.42 9.26
C GLN A 70 13.70 -1.76 9.93
N LEU A 71 12.51 -1.91 9.37
CA LEU A 71 11.29 -1.20 9.81
C LEU A 71 10.21 -2.13 10.38
N GLY A 72 10.32 -3.45 10.18
CA GLY A 72 9.33 -4.43 10.63
C GLY A 72 8.08 -4.54 9.74
N HIS A 73 7.99 -3.79 8.63
CA HIS A 73 6.88 -3.84 7.67
C HIS A 73 7.37 -3.64 6.23
N LEU A 74 6.52 -3.92 5.24
CA LEU A 74 6.80 -3.56 3.84
C LEU A 74 6.60 -2.05 3.63
N VAL A 75 7.24 -1.50 2.59
CA VAL A 75 6.95 -0.14 2.10
C VAL A 75 6.30 -0.26 0.74
N GLU A 76 5.07 0.24 0.60
CA GLU A 76 4.40 0.34 -0.69
C GLU A 76 4.65 1.72 -1.31
N ILE A 77 4.99 1.76 -2.59
CA ILE A 77 5.18 3.00 -3.35
C ILE A 77 4.24 3.05 -4.54
N TYR A 78 3.74 4.24 -4.86
CA TYR A 78 3.04 4.56 -6.11
C TYR A 78 3.05 6.08 -6.36
N GLU A 79 2.83 6.49 -7.60
CA GLU A 79 2.71 7.91 -7.95
C GLU A 79 1.32 8.47 -7.62
N PRO A 80 1.20 9.77 -7.29
CA PRO A 80 -0.10 10.41 -7.15
C PRO A 80 -0.81 10.44 -8.52
N ARG A 81 -1.97 9.78 -8.58
CA ARG A 81 -2.85 9.77 -9.76
C ARG A 81 -4.25 10.27 -9.39
N PRO A 82 -5.01 10.90 -10.29
CA PRO A 82 -6.33 11.43 -9.96
C PRO A 82 -7.28 10.41 -9.32
N SER A 83 -7.18 9.13 -9.71
CA SER A 83 -7.98 8.03 -9.15
C SER A 83 -7.67 7.77 -7.67
N ILE A 84 -6.40 7.59 -7.32
CA ILE A 84 -6.00 7.32 -5.92
C ILE A 84 -6.17 8.54 -5.03
N LEU A 85 -5.90 9.74 -5.55
CA LEU A 85 -6.14 11.00 -4.82
C LEU A 85 -7.63 11.20 -4.51
N ARG A 86 -8.51 10.83 -5.45
CA ARG A 86 -9.96 10.87 -5.23
C ARG A 86 -10.37 9.87 -4.17
N LEU A 87 -9.88 8.62 -4.23
CA LEU A 87 -10.18 7.60 -3.22
C LEU A 87 -9.83 8.10 -1.81
N TYR A 88 -8.60 8.57 -1.61
CA TYR A 88 -8.17 9.07 -0.31
C TYR A 88 -8.92 10.29 0.16
N ARG A 89 -9.32 11.19 -0.76
CA ARG A 89 -10.19 12.31 -0.40
C ARG A 89 -11.56 11.82 0.06
N THR A 90 -12.19 10.89 -0.65
CA THR A 90 -13.49 10.34 -0.25
C THR A 90 -13.42 9.68 1.13
N VAL A 91 -12.37 8.90 1.42
CA VAL A 91 -12.18 8.31 2.77
C VAL A 91 -11.98 9.40 3.82
N ALA A 92 -11.19 10.44 3.53
CA ALA A 92 -10.95 11.54 4.46
C ALA A 92 -12.23 12.33 4.75
N ASP A 93 -13.00 12.67 3.71
CA ASP A 93 -14.26 13.40 3.84
C ASP A 93 -15.27 12.58 4.65
N ALA A 94 -15.34 11.27 4.44
CA ALA A 94 -16.23 10.37 5.17
C ALA A 94 -15.84 10.19 6.66
N ALA A 95 -14.63 10.58 7.06
CA ALA A 95 -14.19 10.55 8.45
C ALA A 95 -14.53 11.84 9.21
N VAL A 96 -14.84 12.93 8.50
CA VAL A 96 -15.16 14.23 9.12
C VAL A 96 -16.45 14.12 9.95
N ASN A 97 -16.38 14.51 11.22
CA ASN A 97 -17.49 14.46 12.18
C ASN A 97 -18.11 13.05 12.38
N TRP A 98 -17.39 11.99 12.04
CA TRP A 98 -17.86 10.63 12.27
C TRP A 98 -17.90 10.32 13.77
N ASP A 99 -19.06 9.90 14.27
CA ASP A 99 -19.33 9.60 15.67
C ASP A 99 -19.08 8.12 16.04
N GLY A 100 -18.61 7.31 15.07
CA GLY A 100 -18.38 5.88 15.24
C GLY A 100 -19.55 4.99 14.79
N THR A 101 -20.70 5.56 14.43
CA THR A 101 -21.87 4.80 13.94
C THR A 101 -21.81 4.57 12.43
N ASP A 102 -22.35 3.47 11.92
CA ASP A 102 -22.29 3.14 10.49
C ASP A 102 -20.84 3.10 9.91
N PRO A 103 -20.03 2.09 10.32
CA PRO A 103 -18.62 2.00 9.93
C PRO A 103 -18.41 1.55 8.48
N VAL A 104 -19.44 1.05 7.80
CA VAL A 104 -19.37 0.57 6.41
C VAL A 104 -20.19 1.50 5.54
N ARG A 105 -19.51 2.25 4.67
CA ARG A 105 -20.13 3.23 3.78
C ARG A 105 -19.70 2.94 2.36
N GLU A 106 -20.65 2.80 1.44
CA GLU A 106 -20.36 2.53 0.03
C GLU A 106 -19.73 3.74 -0.65
N MET A 107 -18.82 3.49 -1.59
CA MET A 107 -18.03 4.50 -2.32
C MET A 107 -18.14 4.30 -3.83
#